data_AF-A0A7V8YZZ0-F1
#
_entry.id   AF-A0A7V8YZZ0-F1
#
_cell.length_a   1.000
_cell.length_b   1.000
_cell.length_c   1.000
_cell.angle_alpha   90.00
_cell.angle_beta   90.00
_cell.angle_gamma   90.00
#
_symmetry.space_group_name_H-M   'P 1'
#
loop_
_entity.id
_entity.type
_entity.pdbx_description
1 polymer ?
#
loop_
_entity_poly.entity_id
_entity_poly.type
_entity_poly.pdbx_seq_one_letter_code
_entity_poly.pdbx_strand_id
1 'polypeptide(L)' 'HIALIHNGLGEEDQALTWLERGFEQRDAKMVFLKVETKWNNLRSEPRFVDLMRRMNFE' A
#
# COMPACT_ATOMS: atom_id res chain seq x y z
N HIS A 1 -7.83 0.22 -6.23
CA HIS A 1 -8.26 1.62 -6.49
C HIS A 1 -8.75 2.30 -5.23
N ILE A 2 -9.49 1.61 -4.36
CA ILE A 2 -9.99 2.19 -3.10
C ILE A 2 -8.84 2.72 -2.22
N ALA A 3 -7.75 1.96 -2.06
CA ALA A 3 -6.55 2.42 -1.35
C ALA A 3 -6.00 3.77 -1.86
N LEU A 4 -5.98 3.99 -3.19
CA LEU A 4 -5.49 5.24 -3.77
C LEU A 4 -6.44 6.42 -3.51
N ILE A 5 -7.74 6.18 -3.39
CA ILE A 5 -8.72 7.21 -3.05
C ILE A 5 -8.45 7.71 -1.64
N HIS A 6 -8.38 6.79 -0.67
CA HIS A 6 -8.05 7.12 0.71
C HIS A 6 -6.69 7.81 0.85
N ASN A 7 -5.68 7.33 0.11
CA ASN A 7 -4.36 7.97 0.10
C ASN A 7 -4.41 9.41 -0.43
N GLY A 8 -5.19 9.66 -1.49
CA GLY A 8 -5.39 11.02 -2.02
C GLY A 8 -6.16 11.94 -1.09
N LEU A 9 -6.96 11.39 -0.17
CA LEU A 9 -7.68 12.13 0.86
C LEU A 9 -6.85 12.36 2.14
N GLY A 10 -5.63 11.83 2.21
CA GLY A 10 -4.80 11.86 3.43
C GLY A 10 -5.26 10.89 4.51
N GLU A 11 -6.13 9.94 4.18
CA GLU A 11 -6.65 8.93 5.10
C GLU A 11 -5.72 7.70 5.10
N GLU A 12 -4.52 7.88 5.68
CA GLU A 12 -3.41 6.92 5.57
C GLU A 12 -3.75 5.54 6.15
N ASP A 13 -4.41 5.50 7.31
CA ASP A 13 -4.85 4.24 7.93
C ASP A 13 -5.83 3.44 7.06
N GLN A 14 -6.76 4.13 6.41
CA GLN A 14 -7.71 3.51 5.47
C GLN A 14 -6.97 3.01 4.23
N ALA A 15 -6.06 3.81 3.69
CA ALA A 15 -5.25 3.43 2.53
C ALA A 15 -4.46 2.14 2.82
N LEU A 16 -3.78 2.07 3.96
CA LEU A 16 -3.01 0.89 4.41
C LEU A 16 -3.91 -0.34 4.60
N THR A 17 -5.07 -0.16 5.22
CA THR A 17 -6.05 -1.25 5.40
C THR A 17 -6.51 -1.82 4.06
N TRP A 18 -6.74 -0.97 3.06
CA TRP A 18 -7.09 -1.43 1.71
C TRP A 18 -5.91 -2.06 0.95
N LEU A 19 -4.67 -1.64 1.23
CA LEU A 19 -3.47 -2.30 0.68
C LEU A 19 -3.27 -3.70 1.27
N GLU A 20 -3.45 -3.88 2.57
CA GLU A 20 -3.40 -5.20 3.23
C GLU A 20 -4.45 -6.14 2.63
N ARG A 21 -5.68 -5.65 2.43
CA ARG A 21 -6.72 -6.41 1.74
C ARG A 21 -6.34 -6.74 0.29
N GLY A 22 -5.71 -5.82 -0.43
CA GLY A 22 -5.21 -6.05 -1.78
C GLY A 22 -4.15 -7.17 -1.82
N PHE A 23 -3.28 -7.23 -0.82
CA PHE A 23 -2.30 -8.29 -0.65
C PHE A 23 -2.96 -9.65 -0.40
N GLU A 24 -3.92 -9.73 0.53
CA GLU A 24 -4.66 -10.96 0.82
C GLU A 24 -5.40 -11.49 -0.41
N GLN A 25 -5.97 -10.59 -1.21
CA GLN A 25 -6.69 -10.91 -2.44
C GLN A 25 -5.77 -11.18 -3.64
N ARG A 26 -4.45 -11.02 -3.47
CA ARG A 26 -3.45 -11.11 -4.56
C ARG A 26 -3.81 -10.20 -5.73
N ASP A 27 -4.26 -8.98 -5.45
CA ASP A 27 -4.57 -7.98 -6.48
C ASP A 27 -3.32 -7.72 -7.34
N ALA A 28 -3.48 -7.83 -8.67
CA ALA A 28 -2.40 -7.61 -9.62
C ALA A 28 -1.75 -6.23 -9.49
N LYS A 29 -2.49 -5.22 -9.00
CA LYS A 29 -1.96 -3.86 -8.80
C LYS A 29 -0.90 -3.77 -7.71
N MET A 30 -0.84 -4.76 -6.82
CA MET A 30 0.16 -4.80 -5.73
C MET A 30 1.60 -4.81 -6.28
N VAL A 31 1.83 -5.35 -7.47
CA VAL A 31 3.19 -5.40 -8.07
C VAL A 31 3.79 -4.02 -8.33
N PHE A 32 2.97 -2.97 -8.42
CA PHE A 32 3.41 -1.60 -8.68
C PHE A 32 3.72 -0.80 -7.40
N LEU A 33 3.44 -1.37 -6.22
CA LEU A 33 3.54 -0.67 -4.93
C LEU A 33 4.96 -0.15 -4.65
N LYS A 34 6.00 -0.86 -5.10
CA LYS A 34 7.40 -0.46 -4.96
C LYS A 34 7.79 0.76 -5.80
N VAL A 35 7.16 0.94 -6.97
CA VAL A 35 7.59 1.90 -8.00
C VAL A 35 6.69 3.12 -8.10
N GLU A 36 5.40 2.99 -7.76
CA GLU A 36 4.48 4.12 -7.81
C GLU A 36 4.83 5.17 -6.74
N THR A 37 5.07 6.41 -7.20
CA THR A 37 5.36 7.56 -6.32
C THR A 37 4.16 8.00 -5.49
N LYS A 38 2.96 7.55 -5.85
CA LYS A 38 1.71 7.85 -5.12
C LYS A 38 1.75 7.38 -3.67
N TRP A 39 2.57 6.37 -3.37
CA TRP A 39 2.70 5.78 -2.03
C TRP A 39 3.83 6.38 -1.19
N ASN A 40 4.50 7.43 -1.68
CA ASN A 40 5.68 7.99 -1.01
C ASN A 40 5.40 8.48 0.41
N ASN A 41 4.19 8.98 0.70
CA ASN A 41 3.78 9.37 2.05
C ASN A 41 3.72 8.16 3.01
N LEU A 42 3.34 6.98 2.51
CA LEU A 42 3.22 5.77 3.31
C LEU A 42 4.54 5.00 3.47
N ARG A 43 5.62 5.35 2.75
CA ARG A 43 6.88 4.57 2.77
C ARG A 43 7.57 4.54 4.14
N SER A 44 7.31 5.51 5.01
CA SER A 44 7.79 5.54 6.39
C SER A 44 6.87 4.82 7.37
N GLU A 45 5.65 4.45 6.96
CA GLU A 45 4.68 3.84 7.85
C GLU A 45 5.07 2.40 8.18
N PRO A 46 5.13 2.02 9.48
CA PRO A 46 5.53 0.67 9.88
C PRO A 46 4.70 -0.44 9.22
N ARG A 47 3.39 -0.20 9.03
CA ARG A 47 2.48 -1.13 8.36
C ARG A 47 2.79 -1.29 6.86
N PHE A 48 3.20 -0.21 6.20
CA PHE A 48 3.61 -0.28 4.79
C PHE A 48 4.91 -1.05 4.63
N VAL A 49 5.89 -0.81 5.51
CA VAL A 49 7.16 -1.55 5.53
C VAL A 49 6.93 -3.05 5.75
N ASP A 50 6.09 -3.43 6.73
CA ASP A 50 5.74 -4.83 6.96
C ASP A 50 5.09 -5.47 5.72
N LEU A 51 4.16 -4.76 5.09
CA LEU A 51 3.52 -5.21 3.85
C LEU A 51 4.54 -5.43 2.73
N MET A 52 5.48 -4.51 2.52
CA MET A 52 6.53 -4.64 1.51
C MET A 52 7.45 -5.84 1.75
N ARG A 53 7.78 -6.14 3.01
CA ARG A 53 8.52 -7.35 3.38
C ARG A 53 7.75 -8.62 3.10
N ARG A 54 6.46 -8.68 3.43
CA ARG A 54 5.59 -9.82 3.12
C ARG A 54 5.44 -10.06 1.62
N MET A 55 5.61 -9.02 0.82
CA MET A 55 5.65 -9.08 -0.64
C MET A 55 7.03 -9.42 -1.23
N ASN A 56 8.06 -9.59 -0.40
CA ASN A 56 9.46 -9.79 -0.81
C ASN A 56 10.02 -8.64 -1.67
N PHE A 57 9.63 -7.40 -1.35
CA PHE A 57 10.13 -6.21 -2.02
C PHE A 57 11.24 -5.48 -1.27
N GLU A 58 11.57 -5.94 -0.05
CA GLU A 58 12.68 -5.50 0.80
C GLU A 58 13.67 -6.66 1.03
#